data_AF-A0A914IPQ4-F1
#
_entry.id   AF-A0A914IPQ4-F1
#
_cell.length_a   1.000
_cell.length_b   1.000
_cell.length_c   1.000
_cell.angle_alpha   90.00
_cell.angle_beta   90.00
_cell.angle_gamma   90.00
#
_symmetry.space_group_name_H-M   'P 1'
#
loop_
_entity.id
_entity.type
_entity.pdbx_description
1 polymer ?
#
loop_
_entity_poly.entity_id
_entity_poly.type
_entity_poly.pdbx_seq_one_letter_code
_entity_poly.pdbx_strand_id
1 'polypeptide(L)'
;MSTINRQTGLRRTYLSENDHSNHFSGKTDYSGFKNDESEQQLTFTCEKIQSQLLVSVEKLLSLSEQVDGRNDRSREQLQYYQEKIWPEIEETDLQINWLGNSVRDGINSCKIDERKLSILLEINKFQIEVQKIIQFLAEFGEELEDLLQLRQRGICGITLKVDLLDLLRRNHSKLRMKILHV
;
A
#
# COMPACT_ATOMS: atom_id res chain seq x y z
N MET A 1 -27.48 27.87 47.27
CA MET A 1 -28.24 29.11 47.45
C MET A 1 -27.64 30.15 46.52
N SER A 2 -28.27 30.36 45.35
CA SER A 2 -28.95 31.64 44.97
C SER A 2 -27.93 32.77 44.78
N THR A 3 -27.79 33.41 43.61
CA THR A 3 -28.86 34.07 42.84
C THR A 3 -28.39 34.40 41.42
N ILE A 4 -29.29 34.22 40.46
CA ILE A 4 -29.32 34.86 39.15
C ILE A 4 -29.74 36.33 39.35
N ASN A 5 -29.15 37.27 38.60
CA ASN A 5 -29.77 38.57 38.39
C ASN A 5 -29.58 39.03 36.93
N ARG A 6 -30.70 39.11 36.20
CA ARG A 6 -30.89 39.79 34.91
C ARG A 6 -31.69 41.06 35.21
N GLN A 7 -31.33 42.21 34.61
CA GLN A 7 -32.22 43.26 34.06
C GLN A 7 -31.41 44.54 33.78
N THR A 8 -31.24 45.02 32.52
CA THR A 8 -32.11 45.81 31.61
C THR A 8 -31.80 47.32 31.60
N GLY A 9 -31.78 47.93 30.39
CA GLY A 9 -31.92 49.38 30.13
C GLY A 9 -31.06 49.85 28.94
N LEU A 10 -31.51 49.86 27.68
CA LEU A 10 -32.38 50.81 26.93
C LEU A 10 -31.79 52.22 26.61
N ARG A 11 -31.68 52.49 25.28
CA ARG A 11 -31.70 53.79 24.54
C ARG A 11 -30.45 54.70 24.66
N ARG A 12 -29.95 55.41 23.64
CA ARG A 12 -30.52 55.92 22.37
C ARG A 12 -29.39 56.31 21.37
N THR A 13 -29.76 56.34 20.09
CA THR A 13 -29.18 56.91 18.82
C THR A 13 -28.33 58.19 18.96
N TYR A 14 -27.37 58.52 18.07
CA TYR A 14 -27.53 58.98 16.68
C TYR A 14 -26.19 59.14 15.90
N LEU A 15 -26.24 58.93 14.56
CA LEU A 15 -25.44 59.52 13.44
C LEU A 15 -23.93 59.16 13.38
N SER A 16 -23.27 58.90 12.25
CA SER A 16 -23.41 59.40 10.87
C SER A 16 -22.82 58.39 9.87
N GLU A 17 -23.35 58.41 8.66
CA GLU A 17 -22.85 57.77 7.44
C GLU A 17 -21.42 58.21 7.12
N ASN A 18 -20.61 57.28 6.59
CA ASN A 18 -19.65 57.53 5.53
C ASN A 18 -19.33 56.21 4.83
N ASP A 19 -19.84 56.09 3.61
CA ASP A 19 -19.38 55.18 2.58
C ASP A 19 -17.88 55.26 2.45
N HIS A 20 -17.17 54.13 2.58
CA HIS A 20 -15.97 53.83 1.80
C HIS A 20 -16.04 52.36 1.41
N SER A 21 -16.38 52.17 0.14
CA SER A 21 -16.12 50.98 -0.65
C SER A 21 -14.72 50.44 -0.38
N ASN A 22 -14.62 49.24 0.19
CA ASN A 22 -13.42 48.44 0.05
C ASN A 22 -13.80 47.06 -0.48
N HIS A 23 -13.44 46.92 -1.74
CA HIS A 23 -13.43 45.73 -2.57
C HIS A 23 -12.76 44.59 -1.80
N PHE A 24 -13.55 43.64 -1.27
CA PHE A 24 -13.04 42.40 -0.72
C PHE A 24 -12.64 41.50 -1.90
N SER A 25 -11.49 41.80 -2.51
CA SER A 25 -10.85 40.92 -3.47
C SER A 25 -10.26 39.75 -2.69
N GLY A 26 -11.07 38.72 -2.49
CA GLY A 26 -10.62 37.41 -2.05
C GLY A 26 -9.70 36.79 -3.10
N LYS A 27 -8.43 37.18 -3.10
CA LYS A 27 -7.36 36.37 -3.68
C LYS A 27 -6.89 35.40 -2.60
N THR A 28 -7.60 34.29 -2.47
CA THR A 28 -7.00 33.07 -1.95
C THR A 28 -6.10 32.53 -3.05
N ASP A 29 -4.83 32.93 -3.02
CA ASP A 29 -3.81 32.34 -3.85
C ASP A 29 -3.77 30.83 -3.59
N TYR A 30 -4.07 30.07 -4.64
CA TYR A 30 -4.05 28.60 -4.66
C TYR A 30 -2.65 28.10 -4.31
N SER A 31 -2.50 27.54 -3.12
CA SER A 31 -1.34 26.73 -2.72
C SER A 31 -1.39 25.32 -3.34
N GLY A 32 -1.76 25.20 -4.62
CA GLY A 32 -2.01 23.93 -5.31
C GLY A 32 -0.76 23.13 -5.69
N PHE A 33 0.43 23.74 -5.66
CA PHE A 33 1.63 23.13 -6.25
C PHE A 33 2.40 22.14 -5.36
N LYS A 34 2.10 22.02 -4.06
CA LYS A 34 2.83 21.09 -3.16
C LYS A 34 2.13 19.76 -2.89
N ASN A 35 0.85 19.63 -3.22
CA ASN A 35 0.06 18.44 -2.88
C ASN A 35 0.09 17.39 -4.01
N ASP A 36 0.05 17.81 -5.27
CA ASP A 36 0.05 16.91 -6.43
C ASP A 36 1.32 16.06 -6.53
N GLU A 37 2.48 16.61 -6.14
CA GLU A 37 3.75 15.87 -6.14
C GLU A 37 3.73 14.69 -5.14
N SER A 38 3.09 14.87 -3.98
CA SER A 38 2.97 13.82 -2.97
C SER A 38 2.02 12.70 -3.40
N GLU A 39 0.90 13.05 -4.05
CA GLU A 39 -0.05 12.08 -4.56
C GLU A 39 0.56 11.28 -5.72
N GLN A 40 1.24 11.97 -6.66
CA GLN A 40 1.97 11.31 -7.75
C GLN A 40 3.06 10.37 -7.23
N GLN A 41 3.80 10.76 -6.19
CA GLN A 41 4.81 9.92 -5.59
C GLN A 41 4.21 8.65 -4.96
N LEU A 42 3.07 8.77 -4.27
CA LEU A 42 2.38 7.61 -3.69
C LEU A 42 1.85 6.68 -4.79
N THR A 43 1.22 7.21 -5.83
CA THR A 43 0.74 6.42 -6.97
C THR A 43 1.87 5.70 -7.68
N PHE A 44 2.97 6.41 -7.97
CA PHE A 44 4.18 5.81 -8.56
C PHE A 44 4.74 4.68 -7.68
N THR A 45 4.75 4.88 -6.36
CA THR A 45 5.20 3.85 -5.42
C THR A 45 4.29 2.62 -5.47
N CYS A 46 2.97 2.81 -5.56
CA CYS A 46 2.02 1.71 -5.70
C CYS A 46 2.25 0.92 -7.00
N GLU A 47 2.46 1.60 -8.13
CA GLU A 47 2.77 0.96 -9.41
C GLU A 47 4.08 0.17 -9.37
N LYS A 48 5.10 0.73 -8.73
CA LYS A 48 6.40 0.07 -8.52
C LYS A 48 6.22 -1.20 -7.70
N ILE A 49 5.56 -1.12 -6.55
CA ILE A 49 5.28 -2.27 -5.66
C ILE A 49 4.52 -3.35 -6.41
N GLN A 50 3.46 -2.98 -7.14
CA GLN A 50 2.67 -3.94 -7.90
C GLN A 50 3.52 -4.65 -8.97
N SER A 51 4.37 -3.91 -9.66
CA SER A 51 5.26 -4.45 -10.70
C SER A 51 6.30 -5.39 -10.11
N GLN A 52 6.90 -5.03 -8.98
CA GLN A 52 7.88 -5.87 -8.28
C GLN A 52 7.25 -7.19 -7.81
N LEU A 53 6.06 -7.11 -7.20
CA LEU A 53 5.33 -8.30 -6.79
C LEU A 53 4.94 -9.21 -7.95
N LEU A 54 4.51 -8.62 -9.06
CA LEU A 54 4.19 -9.40 -10.25
C LEU A 54 5.40 -10.21 -10.71
N VAL A 55 6.57 -9.57 -10.77
CA VAL A 55 7.83 -10.23 -11.13
C VAL A 55 8.22 -11.31 -10.12
N SER A 56 8.13 -11.06 -8.81
CA SER A 56 8.46 -12.05 -7.79
C SER A 56 7.51 -13.26 -7.84
N VAL A 57 6.21 -13.05 -8.09
CA VAL A 57 5.23 -14.12 -8.27
C VAL A 57 5.50 -14.93 -9.53
N GLU A 58 5.84 -14.28 -10.65
CA GLU A 58 6.22 -14.97 -11.90
C GLU A 58 7.48 -15.83 -11.71
N LYS A 59 8.48 -15.33 -10.98
CA LYS A 59 9.68 -16.11 -10.63
C LYS A 59 9.35 -17.31 -9.74
N LEU A 60 8.50 -17.13 -8.73
CA LEU A 60 8.05 -18.23 -7.87
C LEU A 60 7.27 -19.29 -8.64
N LEU A 61 6.41 -18.90 -9.57
CA LEU A 61 5.68 -19.83 -10.43
C LEU A 61 6.65 -20.65 -11.28
N SER A 62 7.60 -19.98 -11.94
CA SER A 62 8.62 -20.67 -12.75
C SER A 62 9.49 -21.61 -11.92
N LEU A 63 9.88 -21.19 -10.71
CA LEU A 63 10.65 -22.03 -9.80
C LEU A 63 9.84 -23.24 -9.35
N SER A 64 8.57 -23.06 -9.02
CA SER A 64 7.68 -24.14 -8.61
C SER A 64 7.50 -25.20 -9.68
N GLU A 65 7.35 -24.79 -10.95
CA GLU A 65 7.29 -25.70 -12.10
C GLU A 65 8.58 -26.51 -12.27
N GLN A 66 9.73 -25.88 -12.02
CA GLN A 66 11.03 -26.56 -12.07
C GLN A 66 11.23 -27.54 -10.91
N VAL A 67 10.63 -27.26 -9.75
CA VAL A 67 10.65 -28.14 -8.57
C VAL A 67 9.73 -29.34 -8.73
N ASP A 68 8.58 -29.18 -9.39
CA ASP A 68 7.72 -30.32 -9.71
C ASP A 68 8.33 -31.24 -10.79
N GLY A 69 9.25 -30.71 -11.61
CA GLY A 69 10.12 -31.51 -12.46
C GLY A 69 11.02 -32.45 -11.64
N ARG A 70 11.29 -33.66 -12.16
CA ARG A 70 12.23 -34.64 -11.56
C ARG A 70 13.71 -34.21 -11.69
N ASN A 71 14.00 -32.95 -11.44
CA ASN A 71 15.32 -32.36 -11.66
C ASN A 71 16.09 -32.33 -10.35
N ASP A 72 17.29 -32.91 -10.32
CA ASP A 72 18.15 -33.02 -9.11
C ASP A 72 18.87 -31.70 -8.74
N ARG A 73 18.32 -30.55 -9.15
CA ARG A 73 18.94 -29.23 -8.99
C ARG A 73 18.44 -28.45 -7.78
N SER A 74 18.07 -29.17 -6.70
CA SER A 74 17.48 -28.55 -5.50
C SER A 74 18.41 -27.57 -4.80
N ARG A 75 19.74 -27.70 -4.99
CA ARG A 75 20.71 -26.74 -4.47
C ARG A 75 20.67 -25.42 -5.23
N GLU A 76 20.72 -25.48 -6.55
CA GLU A 76 20.67 -24.30 -7.41
C GLU A 76 19.31 -23.59 -7.28
N GLN A 77 18.22 -24.36 -7.15
CA GLN A 77 16.87 -23.83 -6.93
C GLN A 77 16.75 -23.09 -5.60
N LEU A 78 17.30 -23.66 -4.51
CA LEU A 78 17.28 -23.01 -3.19
C LEU A 78 18.10 -21.71 -3.23
N GLN A 79 19.31 -21.77 -3.79
CA GLN A 79 20.15 -20.59 -3.94
C GLN A 79 19.48 -19.51 -4.78
N TYR A 80 18.81 -19.90 -5.88
CA TYR A 80 18.06 -18.95 -6.70
C TYR A 80 16.93 -18.26 -5.92
N TYR A 81 16.17 -19.01 -5.13
CA TYR A 81 15.14 -18.43 -4.26
C TYR A 81 15.74 -17.43 -3.27
N GLN A 82 16.77 -17.84 -2.53
CA GLN A 82 17.41 -17.06 -1.46
C GLN A 82 18.12 -15.80 -1.97
N GLU A 83 18.77 -15.87 -3.14
CA GLU A 83 19.57 -14.75 -3.66
C GLU A 83 18.79 -13.83 -4.59
N LYS A 84 17.67 -14.28 -5.16
CA LYS A 84 16.96 -13.53 -6.21
C LYS A 84 15.51 -13.22 -5.89
N ILE A 85 14.77 -14.14 -5.27
CA ILE A 85 13.33 -13.97 -5.06
C ILE A 85 13.08 -13.38 -3.68
N TRP A 86 13.66 -13.98 -2.63
CA TRP A 86 13.43 -13.55 -1.25
C TRP A 86 13.79 -12.08 -1.00
N PRO A 87 14.96 -11.57 -1.44
CA PRO A 87 15.32 -10.18 -1.21
C PRO A 87 14.36 -9.19 -1.91
N GLU A 88 13.75 -9.59 -3.02
CA GLU A 88 12.76 -8.75 -3.71
C GLU A 88 11.44 -8.67 -2.93
N ILE A 89 11.02 -9.77 -2.31
CA ILE A 89 9.84 -9.83 -1.46
C ILE A 89 10.07 -8.98 -0.20
N GLU A 90 11.23 -9.12 0.44
CA GLU A 90 11.62 -8.34 1.62
C GLU A 90 11.67 -6.84 1.32
N GLU A 91 12.31 -6.43 0.22
CA GLU A 91 12.35 -5.04 -0.22
C GLU A 91 10.93 -4.49 -0.49
N THR A 92 10.06 -5.30 -1.08
CA THR A 92 8.66 -4.91 -1.32
C THR A 92 7.91 -4.70 -0.01
N ASP A 93 8.12 -5.56 1.00
CA ASP A 93 7.52 -5.39 2.33
C ASP A 93 7.95 -4.09 3.00
N LEU A 94 9.23 -3.74 2.91
CA LEU A 94 9.74 -2.45 3.40
C LEU A 94 9.07 -1.27 2.70
N GLN A 95 8.92 -1.33 1.38
CA GLN A 95 8.23 -0.27 0.62
C GLN A 95 6.75 -0.15 0.98
N ILE A 96 6.07 -1.25 1.25
CA ILE A 96 4.68 -1.26 1.69
C ILE A 96 4.53 -0.68 3.10
N ASN A 97 5.44 -1.01 4.00
CA ASN A 97 5.47 -0.42 5.35
C ASN A 97 5.71 1.09 5.29
N TRP A 98 6.62 1.54 4.42
CA TRP A 98 6.82 2.97 4.15
C TRP A 98 5.54 3.62 3.60
N LEU A 99 4.90 3.01 2.60
CA LEU A 99 3.66 3.50 2.00
C LEU A 99 2.56 3.66 3.05
N GLY A 100 2.38 2.67 3.92
CA GLY A 100 1.40 2.72 5.01
C GLY A 100 1.64 3.89 5.98
N ASN A 101 2.91 4.18 6.31
CA ASN A 101 3.25 5.33 7.14
C ASN A 101 2.96 6.65 6.42
N SER A 102 3.34 6.79 5.15
CA SER A 102 3.06 7.99 4.36
C SER A 102 1.57 8.25 4.18
N VAL A 103 0.76 7.20 3.98
CA VAL A 103 -0.70 7.32 3.90
C VAL A 103 -1.29 7.78 5.23
N ARG A 104 -0.84 7.22 6.36
CA ARG A 104 -1.29 7.62 7.69
C ARG A 104 -0.99 9.08 7.97
N ASP A 105 0.22 9.53 7.67
CA ASP A 105 0.63 10.93 7.82
C ASP A 105 -0.18 11.85 6.88
N GLY A 106 -0.47 11.38 5.66
CA GLY A 106 -1.34 12.06 4.70
C GLY A 106 -2.77 12.24 5.23
N ILE A 107 -3.36 11.20 5.82
CA ILE A 107 -4.71 11.26 6.41
C ILE A 107 -4.73 12.21 7.60
N ASN A 108 -3.75 12.12 8.50
CA ASN A 108 -3.65 12.98 9.69
C ASN A 108 -3.50 14.46 9.35
N SER A 109 -2.88 14.77 8.20
CA SER A 109 -2.68 16.14 7.72
C SER A 109 -3.75 16.61 6.74
N CYS A 110 -4.69 15.74 6.35
CA CYS A 110 -5.76 16.05 5.41
C CYS A 110 -6.81 16.95 6.08
N LYS A 111 -6.80 18.24 5.75
CA LYS A 111 -7.71 19.25 6.30
C LYS A 111 -9.09 19.22 5.62
N ILE A 112 -9.83 18.12 5.75
CA ILE A 112 -11.19 17.95 5.18
C ILE A 112 -11.21 18.10 3.65
N ASP A 113 -10.13 17.72 2.98
CA ASP A 113 -10.12 17.61 1.52
C ASP A 113 -10.67 16.22 1.15
N GLU A 114 -11.94 16.16 0.77
CA GLU A 114 -12.64 14.91 0.46
C GLU A 114 -11.98 14.13 -0.68
N ARG A 115 -11.46 14.83 -1.70
CA ARG A 115 -10.79 14.19 -2.83
C ARG A 115 -9.48 13.55 -2.37
N LYS A 116 -8.66 14.30 -1.65
CA LYS A 116 -7.38 13.80 -1.13
C LYS A 116 -7.59 12.64 -0.16
N LEU A 117 -8.60 12.74 0.70
CA LEU A 117 -8.98 11.65 1.60
C LEU A 117 -9.39 10.40 0.82
N SER A 118 -10.17 10.53 -0.25
CA SER A 118 -10.58 9.41 -1.10
C SER A 118 -9.37 8.68 -1.69
N ILE A 119 -8.43 9.41 -2.27
CA ILE A 119 -7.21 8.84 -2.87
C ILE A 119 -6.38 8.10 -1.80
N LEU A 120 -6.18 8.71 -0.63
CA LEU A 120 -5.44 8.09 0.48
C LEU A 120 -6.12 6.81 0.99
N LEU A 121 -7.47 6.78 1.01
CA LEU A 121 -8.22 5.58 1.40
C LEU A 121 -8.10 4.46 0.35
N GLU A 122 -8.06 4.79 -0.94
CA GLU A 122 -7.81 3.81 -2.01
C GLU A 122 -6.40 3.23 -1.93
N ILE A 123 -5.39 4.07 -1.69
CA ILE A 123 -4.00 3.63 -1.48
C ILE A 123 -3.90 2.78 -0.21
N ASN A 124 -4.59 3.14 0.87
CA ASN A 124 -4.65 2.33 2.09
C ASN A 124 -5.25 0.94 1.82
N LYS A 125 -6.31 0.88 1.01
CA LYS A 125 -6.91 -0.40 0.59
C LYS A 125 -5.93 -1.23 -0.23
N PHE A 126 -5.22 -0.61 -1.18
CA PHE A 126 -4.13 -1.25 -1.93
C PHE A 126 -3.08 -1.83 -0.98
N GLN A 127 -2.61 -1.04 -0.01
CA GLN A 127 -1.59 -1.44 0.97
C GLN A 127 -2.02 -2.67 1.76
N ILE A 128 -3.27 -2.71 2.27
CA ILE A 128 -3.81 -3.85 3.00
C ILE A 128 -3.86 -5.12 2.12
N GLU A 129 -4.32 -4.98 0.87
CA GLU A 129 -4.43 -6.12 -0.04
C GLU A 129 -3.06 -6.67 -0.45
N VAL A 130 -2.09 -5.78 -0.67
CA VAL A 130 -0.72 -6.17 -0.97
C VAL A 130 -0.04 -6.83 0.23
N GLN A 131 -0.24 -6.33 1.45
CA GLN A 131 0.33 -6.94 2.66
C GLN A 131 -0.07 -8.42 2.79
N LYS A 132 -1.34 -8.74 2.47
CA LYS A 132 -1.83 -10.12 2.48
C LYS A 132 -1.10 -10.99 1.44
N ILE A 133 -0.81 -10.43 0.27
CA ILE A 133 -0.05 -11.14 -0.77
C ILE A 133 1.37 -11.39 -0.28
N ILE A 134 2.05 -10.38 0.26
CA ILE A 134 3.42 -10.51 0.78
C ILE A 134 3.48 -11.59 1.87
N GLN A 135 2.57 -11.56 2.84
CA GLN A 135 2.48 -12.57 3.89
C GLN A 135 2.34 -13.99 3.32
N PHE A 136 1.46 -14.16 2.32
CA PHE A 136 1.32 -15.43 1.62
C PHE A 136 2.61 -15.85 0.89
N LEU A 137 3.32 -14.92 0.26
CA LEU A 137 4.58 -15.23 -0.44
C LEU A 137 5.69 -15.63 0.52
N ALA A 138 5.71 -15.07 1.74
CA ALA A 138 6.62 -15.49 2.79
C ALA A 138 6.34 -16.92 3.24
N GLU A 139 5.08 -17.26 3.55
CA GLU A 139 4.67 -18.61 3.93
C GLU A 139 4.94 -19.64 2.80
N PHE A 140 4.64 -19.26 1.55
CA PHE A 140 4.96 -20.08 0.38
C PHE A 140 6.46 -20.30 0.24
N GLY A 141 7.24 -19.25 0.47
CA GLY A 141 8.68 -19.25 0.46
C GLY A 141 9.29 -20.22 1.46
N GLU A 142 8.85 -20.17 2.71
CA GLU A 142 9.28 -21.09 3.76
C GLU A 142 9.01 -22.56 3.38
N GLU A 143 7.80 -22.87 2.89
CA GLU A 143 7.48 -24.23 2.47
C GLU A 143 8.32 -24.70 1.28
N LEU A 144 8.62 -23.79 0.34
CA LEU A 144 9.49 -24.07 -0.80
C LEU A 144 10.93 -24.34 -0.35
N GLU A 145 11.47 -23.53 0.57
CA GLU A 145 12.81 -23.75 1.13
C GLU A 145 12.90 -25.08 1.84
N ASP A 146 11.94 -25.38 2.72
CA ASP A 146 11.89 -26.64 3.47
C ASP A 146 11.89 -27.85 2.52
N LEU A 147 11.04 -27.81 1.48
CA LEU A 147 11.00 -28.84 0.46
C LEU A 147 12.35 -29.02 -0.23
N LEU A 148 12.97 -27.92 -0.67
CA LEU A 148 14.25 -27.96 -1.37
C LEU A 148 15.38 -28.47 -0.47
N GLN A 149 15.39 -28.09 0.81
CA GLN A 149 16.34 -28.60 1.79
C GLN A 149 16.16 -30.11 2.04
N LEU A 150 14.92 -30.60 2.14
CA LEU A 150 14.65 -32.03 2.30
C LEU A 150 15.12 -32.83 1.08
N ARG A 151 14.92 -32.30 -0.13
CA ARG A 151 15.41 -32.93 -1.36
C ARG A 151 16.94 -32.94 -1.45
N GLN A 152 17.62 -31.88 -1.03
CA GLN A 152 19.09 -31.86 -0.95
C GLN A 152 19.64 -32.94 -0.01
N ARG A 153 18.87 -33.34 1.02
CA ARG A 153 19.20 -34.44 1.92
C ARG A 153 18.87 -35.83 1.35
N GLY A 154 18.39 -35.91 0.11
CA GLY A 154 18.04 -37.15 -0.57
C GLY A 154 16.61 -37.65 -0.31
N ILE A 155 15.75 -36.81 0.29
CA ILE A 155 14.35 -37.17 0.53
C ILE A 155 13.54 -36.88 -0.74
N CYS A 156 13.17 -37.93 -1.46
CA CYS A 156 12.43 -37.85 -2.71
C CYS A 156 10.91 -37.99 -2.51
N GLY A 157 10.13 -37.57 -3.50
CA GLY A 157 8.66 -37.73 -3.50
C GLY A 157 7.87 -36.65 -2.75
N ILE A 158 8.55 -35.63 -2.21
CA ILE A 158 7.92 -34.45 -1.61
C ILE A 158 7.67 -33.42 -2.71
N THR A 159 6.43 -32.94 -2.81
CA THR A 159 5.98 -31.92 -3.77
C THR A 159 5.35 -30.75 -3.03
N LEU A 160 5.25 -29.60 -3.70
CA LEU A 160 4.49 -28.47 -3.16
C LEU A 160 3.01 -28.85 -3.07
N LYS A 161 2.32 -28.32 -2.05
CA LYS A 161 0.88 -28.49 -1.93
C LYS A 161 0.18 -27.83 -3.11
N VAL A 162 -0.72 -28.57 -3.76
CA VAL A 162 -1.51 -28.08 -4.90
C VAL A 162 -2.29 -26.82 -4.53
N ASP A 163 -2.87 -26.79 -3.33
CA ASP A 163 -3.62 -25.63 -2.84
C ASP A 163 -2.77 -24.35 -2.76
N LEU A 164 -1.48 -24.47 -2.42
CA LEU A 164 -0.55 -23.34 -2.38
C LEU A 164 -0.19 -22.85 -3.78
N LEU A 165 0.02 -23.77 -4.74
CA LEU A 165 0.24 -23.42 -6.13
C LEU A 165 -0.98 -22.69 -6.73
N ASP A 166 -2.18 -23.14 -6.40
CA ASP A 166 -3.41 -22.50 -6.85
C ASP A 166 -3.65 -21.15 -6.18
N LEU A 167 -3.23 -20.97 -4.92
CA LEU A 167 -3.19 -19.65 -4.28
C LEU A 167 -2.18 -18.72 -4.96
N LEU A 168 -0.98 -19.20 -5.29
CA LEU A 168 0.04 -18.42 -5.99
C LEU A 168 -0.46 -17.97 -7.37
N ARG A 169 -1.10 -18.87 -8.13
CA ARG A 169 -1.75 -18.55 -9.42
C ARG A 169 -2.88 -17.52 -9.27
N ARG A 170 -3.73 -17.65 -8.24
CA ARG A 170 -4.79 -16.68 -7.97
C ARG A 170 -4.23 -15.29 -7.65
N ASN A 171 -3.17 -15.21 -6.84
CA ASN A 171 -2.50 -13.95 -6.52
C ASN A 171 -1.83 -13.34 -7.76
N HIS A 172 -1.23 -14.16 -8.63
CA HIS A 172 -0.71 -13.72 -9.93
C HIS A 172 -1.82 -13.07 -10.79
N SER A 173 -2.96 -13.74 -10.95
CA SER A 173 -4.11 -13.19 -11.68
C SER A 173 -4.64 -11.90 -11.06
N LYS A 174 -4.70 -11.84 -9.72
CA LYS A 174 -5.16 -10.64 -8.99
C LYS A 174 -4.24 -9.45 -9.21
N LEU A 175 -2.91 -9.65 -9.19
CA LEU A 175 -1.92 -8.62 -9.49
C LEU A 175 -2.01 -8.13 -10.94
N ARG A 176 -2.31 -9.03 -11.89
CA ARG A 176 -2.52 -8.68 -13.31
C ARG A 176 -3.81 -7.92 -13.57
N MET A 177 -4.88 -8.19 -12.83
CA MET A 177 -6.19 -7.54 -13.00
C MET A 177 -6.26 -6.09 -12.45
N LYS A 178 -5.11 -5.48 -12.15
CA LYS A 178 -4.92 -4.17 -11.51
C LYS A 178 -5.55 -4.08 -10.12
N ILE A 179 -4.69 -4.11 -9.10
CA ILE A 179 -5.08 -3.72 -7.72
C ILE A 179 -5.32 -2.20 -7.64
N LEU A 180 -4.95 -1.43 -8.68
CA LEU A 180 -5.12 0.03 -8.75
C LEU A 180 -6.08 0.43 -9.89
N HIS A 181 -7.28 0.89 -9.50
CA HIS A 181 -7.93 2.03 -10.13
C HIS A 181 -7.79 3.20 -9.15
N VAL A 182 -6.57 3.71 -9.00
CA VAL A 182 -6.26 4.95 -8.27
C VAL A 182 -6.10 6.07 -9.30
#